data_AF-A0A7W3DAD9-F1
#
_entry.id   AF-A0A7W3DAD9-F1
#
_cell.length_a   1.000
_cell.length_b   1.000
_cell.length_c   1.000
_cell.angle_alpha   90.00
_cell.angle_beta   90.00
_cell.angle_gamma   90.00
#
_symmetry.space_group_name_H-M   'P 1'
#
loop_
_entity.id
_entity.type
_entity.pdbx_description
1 polymer ?
#
loop_
_entity_poly.entity_id
_entity_poly.type
_entity_poly.pdbx_seq_one_letter_code
_entity_poly.pdbx_strand_id
1 'polypeptide(L)'
;MGRTTYTPQQRQQVLILGKEPGATAASVARQAGIPARTVREWLANAAKEPQTDNVTSLMEQRERAQQLLSETPSAKIRQLRNHFTAQQFDLLQRHASDLTALRARQLKAVIDNDPQMTRAVASAILALLKAQEAERLMYDIKPGTSSGIMRGGMNRQK
;
A
#
# COMPACT_ATOMS: atom_id res chain seq x y z
N MET A 1 36.46 -49.59 -15.71
CA MET A 1 36.43 -48.13 -15.50
C MET A 1 35.04 -47.76 -15.01
N GLY A 2 34.91 -47.39 -13.73
CA GLY A 2 33.62 -47.14 -13.09
C GLY A 2 32.91 -45.91 -13.65
N ARG A 3 31.57 -45.96 -13.75
CA ARG A 3 30.75 -44.79 -14.11
C ARG A 3 30.83 -43.77 -12.97
N THR A 4 31.52 -42.67 -13.19
CA THR A 4 31.51 -41.52 -12.27
C THR A 4 30.08 -40.98 -12.23
N THR A 5 29.37 -41.22 -11.14
CA THR A 5 27.99 -40.74 -10.96
C THR A 5 28.07 -39.40 -10.26
N TYR A 6 27.75 -38.32 -10.97
CA TYR A 6 27.75 -36.97 -10.38
C TYR A 6 26.47 -36.73 -9.60
N THR A 7 26.58 -36.02 -8.47
CA THR A 7 25.41 -35.71 -7.64
C THR A 7 24.58 -34.58 -8.26
N PRO A 8 23.28 -34.50 -7.94
CA PRO A 8 22.44 -33.37 -8.35
C PRO A 8 23.01 -32.01 -7.88
N GLN A 9 23.62 -31.99 -6.70
CA GLN A 9 24.27 -30.81 -6.12
C GLN A 9 25.49 -30.36 -6.95
N GLN A 10 26.30 -31.30 -7.43
CA GLN A 10 27.43 -31.01 -8.33
C GLN A 10 26.97 -30.42 -9.66
N ARG A 11 25.85 -30.93 -10.22
CA ARG A 11 25.23 -30.34 -11.41
C ARG A 11 24.77 -28.90 -11.16
N GLN A 12 24.12 -28.65 -10.03
CA GLN A 12 23.62 -27.31 -9.70
C GLN A 12 24.76 -26.30 -9.46
N GLN A 13 25.85 -26.72 -8.83
CA GLN A 13 27.05 -25.89 -8.66
C GLN A 13 27.66 -25.49 -10.02
N VAL A 14 27.75 -26.41 -10.97
CA VAL A 14 28.20 -26.12 -12.35
C VAL A 14 27.30 -25.09 -13.05
N LEU A 15 25.97 -25.20 -12.86
CA LEU A 15 25.02 -24.28 -13.47
C LEU A 15 25.07 -22.87 -12.86
N ILE A 16 25.39 -22.75 -11.57
CA ILE A 16 25.59 -21.46 -10.91
C ILE A 16 26.89 -20.81 -11.42
N LEU A 17 28.00 -21.56 -11.42
CA LEU A 17 29.30 -21.07 -11.91
C LEU A 17 29.27 -20.71 -13.41
N GLY A 18 28.48 -21.42 -14.21
CA GLY A 18 28.30 -21.11 -15.64
C GLY A 18 27.49 -19.84 -15.93
N LYS A 19 26.83 -19.23 -14.93
CA LYS A 19 26.09 -17.96 -15.08
C LYS A 19 26.95 -16.72 -14.77
N GLU A 20 28.18 -16.90 -14.27
CA GLU A 20 29.08 -15.79 -14.00
C GLU A 20 29.57 -15.14 -15.30
N PRO A 21 29.68 -13.80 -15.35
CA PRO A 21 30.12 -13.10 -16.56
C PRO A 21 31.56 -13.49 -16.92
N GLY A 22 31.75 -14.03 -18.12
CA GLY A 22 33.06 -14.52 -18.60
C GLY A 22 33.38 -15.98 -18.27
N ALA A 23 32.47 -16.71 -17.62
CA ALA A 23 32.66 -18.12 -17.34
C ALA A 23 32.65 -18.95 -18.64
N THR A 24 33.69 -19.78 -18.82
CA THR A 24 33.77 -20.74 -19.92
C THR A 24 33.57 -22.15 -19.37
N ALA A 25 33.07 -23.08 -20.17
CA ALA A 25 32.93 -24.47 -19.72
C ALA A 25 34.26 -25.08 -19.26
N ALA A 26 35.40 -24.59 -19.76
CA ALA A 26 36.73 -25.02 -19.34
C ALA A 26 37.19 -24.41 -18.00
N SER A 27 36.75 -23.20 -17.65
CA SER A 27 37.02 -22.61 -16.33
C SER A 27 36.12 -23.26 -15.27
N VAL A 28 34.84 -23.44 -15.56
CA VAL A 28 33.87 -24.08 -14.65
C VAL A 28 34.24 -25.55 -14.40
N ALA A 29 34.72 -26.28 -15.42
CA ALA A 29 35.20 -27.64 -15.27
C ALA A 29 36.39 -27.76 -14.30
N ARG A 30 37.34 -26.83 -14.41
CA ARG A 30 38.51 -26.77 -13.52
C ARG A 30 38.11 -26.44 -12.08
N GLN A 31 37.15 -25.55 -11.90
CA GLN A 31 36.67 -25.13 -10.59
C GLN A 31 35.79 -26.18 -9.90
N ALA A 32 34.97 -26.90 -10.66
CA ALA A 32 34.08 -27.94 -10.11
C ALA A 32 34.73 -29.33 -10.04
N GLY A 33 35.91 -29.54 -10.65
CA GLY A 33 36.56 -30.85 -10.74
C GLY A 33 35.82 -31.84 -11.63
N ILE A 34 35.02 -31.35 -12.58
CA ILE A 34 34.15 -32.16 -13.46
C ILE A 34 34.67 -32.05 -14.91
N PRO A 35 34.65 -33.14 -15.70
CA PRO A 35 35.09 -33.10 -17.10
C PRO A 35 34.36 -32.03 -17.92
N ALA A 36 35.13 -31.25 -18.70
CA ALA A 36 34.61 -30.14 -19.49
C ALA A 36 33.54 -30.53 -20.52
N ARG A 37 33.49 -31.81 -20.93
CA ARG A 37 32.46 -32.34 -21.80
C ARG A 37 31.10 -32.41 -21.09
N THR A 38 31.09 -32.97 -19.88
CA THR A 38 29.90 -33.06 -19.03
C THR A 38 29.36 -31.68 -18.67
N VAL A 39 30.25 -30.73 -18.33
CA VAL A 39 29.88 -29.34 -18.05
C VAL A 39 29.24 -28.67 -19.27
N ARG A 40 29.80 -28.86 -20.48
CA ARG A 40 29.22 -28.34 -21.72
C ARG A 40 27.82 -28.88 -21.99
N GLU A 41 27.63 -30.18 -21.83
CA GLU A 41 26.33 -30.84 -22.05
C GLU A 41 25.28 -30.32 -21.06
N TRP A 42 25.64 -30.13 -19.79
CA TRP A 42 24.73 -29.59 -18.78
C TRP A 42 24.36 -28.12 -19.03
N LEU A 43 25.33 -27.26 -19.39
CA LEU A 43 25.04 -25.86 -19.71
C LEU A 43 24.18 -25.73 -20.97
N ALA A 44 24.42 -26.56 -21.99
CA ALA A 44 23.61 -26.57 -23.22
C ALA A 44 22.17 -27.05 -22.97
N ASN A 45 21.97 -27.98 -22.03
CA ASN A 45 20.63 -28.47 -21.67
C ASN A 45 19.90 -27.54 -20.69
N ALA A 46 20.61 -26.82 -19.81
CA ALA A 46 20.01 -25.84 -18.90
C ALA A 46 19.40 -24.63 -19.63
N ALA A 47 19.91 -24.28 -20.81
CA ALA A 47 19.28 -23.27 -21.67
C ALA A 47 17.94 -23.72 -22.28
N LYS A 48 17.61 -25.02 -22.19
CA LYS A 48 16.40 -25.62 -22.76
C LYS A 48 15.36 -26.01 -21.69
N GLU A 49 15.73 -26.02 -20.41
CA GLU A 49 14.80 -26.32 -19.31
C GLU A 49 13.99 -25.05 -18.94
N PRO A 50 12.65 -25.10 -18.88
CA PRO A 50 11.84 -23.97 -18.46
C PRO A 50 12.11 -23.65 -16.98
N GLN A 51 12.58 -22.43 -16.70
CA GLN A 51 12.89 -21.94 -15.35
C GLN A 51 11.64 -21.91 -14.45
N THR A 52 11.43 -22.97 -13.67
CA THR A 52 10.32 -23.07 -12.70
C THR A 52 10.59 -22.35 -11.37
N ASP A 53 11.82 -21.93 -11.09
CA ASP A 53 12.23 -21.38 -9.77
C ASP A 53 12.07 -19.84 -9.65
N ASN A 54 11.70 -19.17 -10.75
CA ASN A 54 11.60 -17.71 -10.78
C ASN A 54 10.28 -17.19 -10.19
N VAL A 55 9.21 -17.99 -10.20
CA VAL A 55 7.87 -17.54 -9.76
C VAL A 55 7.79 -17.50 -8.23
N THR A 56 8.32 -18.53 -7.56
CA THR A 56 8.32 -18.64 -6.10
C THR A 56 9.22 -17.57 -5.46
N SER A 57 10.40 -17.31 -6.04
CA SER A 57 11.32 -16.27 -5.56
C SER A 57 10.78 -14.84 -5.77
N LEU A 58 10.02 -14.59 -6.83
CA LEU A 58 9.34 -13.31 -7.04
C LEU A 58 8.23 -13.06 -6.04
N MET A 59 7.44 -14.07 -5.66
CA MET A 59 6.40 -13.92 -4.63
C MET A 59 7.01 -13.62 -3.26
N GLU A 60 8.05 -14.36 -2.84
CA GLU A 60 8.74 -14.11 -1.58
C GLU A 60 9.47 -12.77 -1.54
N GLN A 61 10.08 -12.34 -2.65
CA GLN A 61 10.69 -11.02 -2.76
C GLN A 61 9.65 -9.91 -2.69
N ARG A 62 8.47 -10.12 -3.30
CA ARG A 62 7.37 -9.17 -3.25
C ARG A 62 6.76 -9.10 -1.86
N GLU A 63 6.65 -10.22 -1.16
CA GLU A 63 6.18 -10.29 0.22
C GLU A 63 7.17 -9.62 1.18
N ARG A 64 8.48 -9.88 1.05
CA ARG A 64 9.52 -9.15 1.79
C ARG A 64 9.54 -7.65 1.46
N ALA A 65 9.40 -7.28 0.19
CA ALA A 65 9.31 -5.88 -0.20
C ALA A 65 8.05 -5.20 0.36
N GLN A 66 6.93 -5.90 0.44
CA GLN A 66 5.70 -5.40 1.07
C GLN A 66 5.85 -5.25 2.59
N GLN A 67 6.49 -6.19 3.27
CA GLN A 67 6.79 -6.11 4.70
C GLN A 67 7.70 -4.91 4.99
N LEU A 68 8.79 -4.74 4.24
CA LEU A 68 9.68 -3.58 4.35
C LEU A 68 8.96 -2.26 4.04
N LEU A 69 8.08 -2.23 3.03
CA LEU A 69 7.26 -1.06 2.74
C LEU A 69 6.32 -0.73 3.89
N SER A 70 5.73 -1.72 4.55
CA SER A 70 4.85 -1.52 5.71
C SER A 70 5.58 -1.00 6.95
N GLU A 71 6.87 -1.34 7.10
CA GLU A 71 7.73 -0.87 8.18
C GLU A 71 8.37 0.50 7.91
N THR A 72 8.32 0.99 6.66
CA THR A 72 8.88 2.30 6.34
C THR A 72 8.14 3.43 7.07
N PRO A 73 8.86 4.48 7.53
CA PRO A 73 8.24 5.69 8.07
C PRO A 73 7.19 6.29 7.12
N SER A 74 7.40 6.18 5.81
CA SER A 74 6.46 6.65 4.79
C SER A 74 5.12 5.90 4.79
N ALA A 75 5.09 4.59 5.03
CA ALA A 75 3.84 3.86 5.16
C ALA A 75 3.10 4.24 6.45
N LYS A 76 3.83 4.45 7.55
CA LYS A 76 3.26 4.93 8.80
C LYS A 76 2.65 6.33 8.66
N ILE A 77 3.32 7.25 7.98
CA ILE A 77 2.80 8.58 7.63
C ILE A 77 1.52 8.46 6.79
N ARG A 78 1.51 7.54 5.82
CA ARG A 78 0.32 7.29 4.98
C ARG A 78 -0.85 6.75 5.79
N GLN A 79 -0.61 5.82 6.72
CA GLN A 79 -1.62 5.29 7.63
C GLN A 79 -2.20 6.38 8.53
N LEU A 80 -1.33 7.18 9.17
CA LEU A 80 -1.73 8.31 10.00
C LEU A 80 -2.59 9.29 9.21
N ARG A 81 -2.14 9.71 8.02
CA ARG A 81 -2.92 10.61 7.15
C ARG A 81 -4.30 10.04 6.82
N ASN A 82 -4.38 8.75 6.48
CA ASN A 82 -5.66 8.11 6.16
C ASN A 82 -6.58 8.06 7.40
N HIS A 83 -6.03 7.74 8.57
CA HIS A 83 -6.75 7.74 9.84
C HIS A 83 -7.33 9.12 10.18
N PHE A 84 -6.49 10.17 10.10
CA PHE A 84 -6.95 11.55 10.28
C PHE A 84 -8.02 11.92 9.25
N THR A 85 -7.82 11.57 7.97
CA THR A 85 -8.82 11.85 6.92
C THR A 85 -10.18 11.22 7.23
N ALA A 86 -10.19 9.98 7.72
CA ALA A 86 -11.42 9.29 8.12
C ALA A 86 -12.11 9.99 9.31
N GLN A 87 -11.34 10.33 10.35
CA GLN A 87 -11.86 11.08 11.50
C GLN A 87 -12.46 12.43 11.10
N GLN A 88 -11.81 13.16 10.17
CA GLN A 88 -12.33 14.42 9.67
C GLN A 88 -13.66 14.24 8.93
N PHE A 89 -13.78 13.18 8.12
CA PHE A 89 -15.02 12.88 7.43
C PHE A 89 -16.17 12.56 8.40
N ASP A 90 -15.91 11.75 9.43
CA ASP A 90 -16.90 11.41 10.45
C ASP A 90 -17.36 12.65 11.24
N LEU A 91 -16.42 13.54 11.58
CA LEU A 91 -16.72 14.79 12.27
C LEU A 91 -17.63 15.69 11.41
N LEU A 92 -17.30 15.87 10.13
CA LEU A 92 -18.11 16.63 9.18
C LEU A 92 -19.52 16.05 9.02
N GLN A 93 -19.66 14.72 9.00
CA GLN A 93 -20.97 14.06 8.94
C GLN A 93 -21.81 14.31 10.20
N ARG A 94 -21.20 14.19 11.39
CA ARG A 94 -21.89 14.51 12.66
C ARG A 94 -22.36 15.95 12.70
N HIS A 95 -21.48 16.86 12.28
CA HIS A 95 -21.74 18.29 12.21
C HIS A 95 -22.90 18.65 11.27
N ALA A 96 -22.98 17.98 10.12
CA ALA A 96 -24.10 18.13 9.20
C ALA A 96 -25.41 17.62 9.82
N SER A 97 -25.38 16.44 10.46
CA SER A 97 -26.54 15.85 11.14
C SER A 97 -27.06 16.77 12.26
N ASP A 98 -26.18 17.30 13.09
CA ASP A 98 -26.54 18.18 14.21
C ASP A 98 -27.17 19.49 13.72
N LEU A 99 -26.62 20.09 12.66
CA LEU A 99 -27.23 21.27 12.02
C LEU A 99 -28.62 20.98 11.48
N THR A 100 -28.84 19.82 10.85
CA THR A 100 -30.15 19.41 10.36
C THR A 100 -31.13 19.23 11.51
N ALA A 101 -30.72 18.57 12.59
CA ALA A 101 -31.56 18.37 13.78
C ALA A 101 -31.92 19.70 14.47
N LEU A 102 -30.95 20.61 14.60
CA LEU A 102 -31.19 21.94 15.16
C LEU A 102 -32.13 22.78 14.27
N ARG A 103 -31.97 22.75 12.93
CA ARG A 103 -32.92 23.42 12.02
C ARG A 103 -34.32 22.86 12.13
N ALA A 104 -34.48 21.54 12.24
CA ALA A 104 -35.79 20.92 12.44
C ALA A 104 -36.43 21.37 13.77
N ARG A 105 -35.64 21.44 14.85
CA ARG A 105 -36.09 21.98 16.14
C ARG A 105 -36.46 23.46 16.07
N GLN A 106 -35.71 24.26 15.31
CA GLN A 106 -36.00 25.68 15.11
C GLN A 106 -37.34 25.85 14.38
N LEU A 107 -37.57 25.11 13.30
CA LEU A 107 -38.83 25.14 12.56
C LEU A 107 -40.00 24.74 13.44
N LYS A 108 -39.84 23.70 14.26
CA LYS A 108 -40.86 23.29 15.23
C LYS A 108 -41.15 24.40 16.25
N ALA A 109 -40.13 25.01 16.84
CA ALA A 109 -40.30 26.10 17.80
C ALA A 109 -41.01 27.34 17.19
N VAL A 110 -40.75 27.62 15.90
CA VAL A 110 -41.45 28.69 15.17
C VAL A 110 -42.93 28.33 14.94
N ILE A 111 -43.22 27.08 14.55
CA ILE A 111 -44.60 26.58 14.38
C ILE A 111 -45.36 26.61 15.71
N ASP A 112 -44.70 26.21 16.80
CA ASP A 112 -45.26 26.19 18.15
C ASP A 112 -45.34 27.61 18.78
N ASN A 113 -44.90 28.64 18.04
CA ASN A 113 -44.85 30.05 18.46
C ASN A 113 -44.11 30.25 19.79
N ASP A 114 -43.02 29.51 20.00
CA ASP A 114 -42.14 29.60 21.17
C ASP A 114 -40.90 30.47 20.85
N PRO A 115 -40.93 31.77 21.23
CA PRO A 115 -39.82 32.67 20.96
C PRO A 115 -38.58 32.40 21.82
N GLN A 116 -38.74 31.77 22.99
CA GLN A 116 -37.60 31.41 23.84
C GLN A 116 -36.82 30.25 23.22
N MET A 117 -37.51 29.19 22.81
CA MET A 117 -36.90 28.04 22.14
C MET A 117 -36.31 28.42 20.79
N THR A 118 -36.97 29.29 20.02
CA THR A 118 -36.44 29.79 18.74
C THR A 118 -35.09 30.50 18.93
N ARG A 119 -34.95 31.36 19.95
CA ARG A 119 -33.67 32.04 20.26
C ARG A 119 -32.61 31.07 20.77
N ALA A 120 -32.98 30.14 21.65
CA ALA A 120 -32.05 29.13 22.16
C ALA A 120 -31.49 28.27 21.02
N VAL A 121 -32.33 27.77 20.11
CA VAL A 121 -31.88 26.96 18.98
C VAL A 121 -31.03 27.79 18.01
N ALA A 122 -31.38 29.05 17.74
CA ALA A 122 -30.55 29.94 16.92
C ALA A 122 -29.15 30.17 17.52
N SER A 123 -29.05 30.35 18.85
CA SER A 123 -27.75 30.46 19.53
C SER A 123 -26.94 29.16 19.45
N ALA A 124 -27.59 28.00 19.56
CA ALA A 124 -26.93 26.70 19.42
C ALA A 124 -26.39 26.48 18.00
N ILE A 125 -27.16 26.86 16.96
CA ILE A 125 -26.69 26.82 15.57
C ILE A 125 -25.47 27.72 15.40
N LEU A 126 -25.50 28.95 15.93
CA LEU A 126 -24.37 29.88 15.83
C LEU A 126 -23.11 29.34 16.54
N ALA A 127 -23.26 28.78 17.73
CA ALA A 127 -22.15 28.18 18.47
C ALA A 127 -21.52 27.01 17.71
N LEU A 128 -22.34 26.14 17.11
CA LEU A 128 -21.87 25.00 16.32
C LEU A 128 -21.15 25.44 15.03
N LEU A 129 -21.63 26.50 14.38
CA LEU A 129 -20.95 27.09 13.21
C LEU A 129 -19.59 27.70 13.58
N LYS A 130 -19.48 28.37 14.74
CA LYS A 130 -18.20 28.90 15.24
C LYS A 130 -17.21 27.78 15.61
N ALA A 131 -17.71 26.70 16.22
CA ALA A 131 -16.88 25.52 16.51
C ALA A 131 -16.35 24.88 15.22
N GLN A 132 -17.20 24.76 14.20
CA GLN A 132 -16.80 24.29 12.86
C GLN A 132 -15.73 25.18 12.22
N GLU A 133 -15.85 26.50 12.35
CA GLU A 133 -14.89 27.46 11.82
C GLU A 133 -13.53 27.34 12.53
N ALA A 134 -13.54 27.22 13.87
CA ALA A 134 -12.33 27.01 14.65
C ALA A 134 -11.63 25.67 14.33
N GLU A 135 -12.39 24.60 14.15
CA GLU A 135 -11.86 23.31 13.71
C GLU A 135 -11.26 23.39 12.31
N ARG A 136 -11.94 24.05 11.36
CA ARG A 136 -11.40 24.27 10.01
C ARG A 136 -10.07 25.01 10.01
N LEU A 137 -9.90 25.99 10.90
CA LEU A 137 -8.67 26.74 11.08
C LEU A 137 -7.55 25.88 11.70
N MET A 138 -7.85 25.02 12.68
CA MET A 138 -6.86 24.09 13.25
C MET A 138 -6.31 23.10 12.23
N TYR A 139 -7.13 22.70 11.24
CA TYR A 139 -6.75 21.69 10.25
C TYR A 139 -6.30 22.26 8.90
N ASP A 140 -6.06 23.59 8.80
CA ASP A 140 -5.72 24.32 7.56
C ASP A 140 -6.59 23.88 6.36
N ILE A 141 -7.89 23.67 6.61
CA ILE A 141 -8.87 23.34 5.56
C ILE A 141 -9.12 24.64 4.79
N LYS A 142 -8.20 24.99 3.88
CA LYS A 142 -8.38 26.11 2.95
C LYS A 142 -9.71 25.92 2.21
N PRO A 143 -10.51 26.99 2.00
CA PRO A 143 -11.82 26.91 1.35
C PRO A 143 -11.79 26.51 -0.15
N GLY A 144 -10.67 25.98 -0.66
CA GLY A 144 -10.49 25.57 -2.06
C GLY A 144 -9.96 24.14 -2.29
N THR A 145 -9.73 23.32 -1.26
CA THR A 145 -9.13 21.98 -1.44
C THR A 145 -10.14 20.84 -1.55
N SER A 146 -11.45 21.12 -1.48
CA SER A 146 -12.55 20.16 -1.67
C SER A 146 -12.50 19.42 -3.01
N SER A 147 -11.87 20.02 -4.04
CA SER A 147 -11.69 19.41 -5.36
C SER A 147 -10.69 18.24 -5.37
N GLY A 148 -9.78 18.17 -4.38
CA GLY A 148 -8.76 17.14 -4.29
C GLY A 148 -9.21 15.86 -3.56
N ILE A 149 -10.06 16.01 -2.54
CA ILE A 149 -10.50 14.88 -1.70
C ILE A 149 -11.52 14.01 -2.44
N MET A 150 -12.41 14.62 -3.24
CA MET A 150 -13.40 13.89 -4.07
C MET A 150 -12.75 13.07 -5.21
N ARG A 151 -11.54 13.43 -5.68
CA ARG A 151 -10.88 12.74 -6.81
C ARG A 151 -10.12 11.47 -6.39
N GLY A 152 -9.75 11.35 -5.11
CA GLY A 152 -9.03 10.18 -4.59
C GLY A 152 -9.90 8.94 -4.34
N GLY A 153 -11.22 9.12 -4.20
CA GLY A 153 -12.16 8.02 -3.96
C GLY A 153 -12.59 7.27 -5.22
N MET A 154 -12.63 7.94 -6.37
CA MET A 154 -13.15 7.35 -7.62
C MET A 154 -12.12 6.49 -8.39
N ASN A 155 -10.83 6.56 -8.06
CA ASN A 155 -9.77 5.82 -8.77
C ASN A 155 -9.36 4.49 -8.12
N ARG A 156 -10.14 3.95 -7.18
CA ARG A 156 -9.93 2.60 -6.60
C ARG A 156 -10.95 1.56 -7.05
N GLN A 157 -11.85 1.91 -7.98
CA GLN A 157 -12.75 0.98 -8.64
C GLN A 157 -12.44 0.89 -10.13
N LYS A 158 -11.29 0.32 -10.50
CA LYS A 158 -11.07 -0.39 -11.79
C LYS A 158 -9.98 -1.43 -11.60
#